data_AF-A0A2U3L7T1-F1
#
_entry.id   AF-A0A2U3L7T1-F1
#
_cell.length_a   1.000
_cell.length_b   1.000
_cell.length_c   1.000
_cell.angle_alpha   90.00
_cell.angle_beta   90.00
_cell.angle_gamma   90.00
#
_symmetry.space_group_name_H-M   'P 1'
#
loop_
_entity.id
_entity.type
_entity.pdbx_description
1 polymer ?
#
loop_
_entity_poly.entity_id
_entity_poly.type
_entity_poly.pdbx_seq_one_letter_code
_entity_poly.pdbx_strand_id
1 'polypeptide(L)' 'MRLFFSLAFKNVSGTEHNFTLNDPGGKILTSVDLPVGQNIRANVELSEPGVYKFYCDRTFHSTPGMNGQIIVGR' A
#
# COMPACT_ATOMS: atom_id res chain seq x y z
N MET A 1 10.24 -0.21 -17.97
CA MET A 1 10.47 -1.44 -17.18
C MET A 1 9.26 -1.61 -16.29
N ARG A 2 8.54 -2.73 -16.36
CA ARG A 2 7.39 -3.01 -15.48
C ARG A 2 7.87 -3.98 -14.41
N LEU A 3 7.77 -3.60 -13.14
CA LEU A 3 8.16 -4.45 -12.02
C LEU A 3 6.91 -5.05 -11.39
N PHE A 4 6.85 -6.36 -11.33
CA PHE A 4 5.77 -7.09 -10.67
C PHE A 4 6.24 -7.56 -9.30
N PHE A 5 5.55 -7.09 -8.25
CA PHE A 5 5.84 -7.45 -6.87
C PHE A 5 4.63 -8.10 -6.21
N SER A 6 4.88 -9.09 -5.36
CA SER A 6 3.90 -9.60 -4.41
C SER A 6 4.26 -9.06 -3.03
N LEU A 7 3.48 -8.09 -2.55
CA LEU A 7 3.63 -7.51 -1.22
C LEU A 7 2.82 -8.34 -0.23
N ALA A 8 3.45 -8.76 0.85
CA ALA A 8 2.81 -9.50 1.94
C ALA A 8 2.62 -8.59 3.14
N PHE A 9 1.40 -8.58 3.67
CA PHE A 9 0.99 -7.78 4.82
C PHE A 9 0.50 -8.69 5.93
N LYS A 10 0.78 -8.29 7.18
CA LYS A 10 0.20 -8.89 8.38
C LYS A 10 -0.40 -7.79 9.23
N ASN A 11 -1.69 -7.87 9.51
CA ASN A 11 -2.29 -7.02 10.52
C ASN A 11 -2.04 -7.63 11.91
N VAL A 12 -1.07 -7.06 12.64
CA VAL A 12 -0.70 -7.51 13.99
C VAL A 12 -1.51 -6.82 15.09
N SER A 13 -2.40 -5.89 14.73
CA SER A 13 -3.18 -5.11 15.68
C SER A 13 -4.59 -5.69 15.88
N GLY A 14 -5.30 -5.21 16.91
CA GLY A 14 -6.71 -5.52 17.16
C GLY A 14 -7.71 -4.66 16.38
N THR A 15 -7.24 -3.84 15.42
CA THR A 15 -8.07 -2.93 14.63
C THR A 15 -7.92 -3.25 13.14
N GLU A 16 -8.97 -3.07 12.36
CA GLU A 16 -8.91 -3.23 10.90
C GLU A 16 -8.04 -2.18 10.24
N HIS A 17 -7.33 -2.58 9.19
CA HIS A 17 -6.54 -1.69 8.34
C HIS A 17 -6.82 -1.98 6.88
N ASN A 18 -6.21 -1.18 6.03
CA ASN A 18 -6.08 -1.47 4.61
C ASN A 18 -4.73 -0.92 4.12
N PHE A 19 -4.36 -1.33 2.91
CA PHE A 19 -3.22 -0.80 2.18
C PHE A 19 -3.73 -0.26 0.83
N THR A 20 -3.71 1.06 0.69
CA THR A 20 -3.94 1.75 -0.59
C THR A 20 -2.62 2.24 -1.14
N LEU A 21 -2.31 1.92 -2.39
CA LEU A 21 -1.11 2.35 -3.10
C LEU A 21 -1.49 3.21 -4.29
N ASN A 22 -0.86 4.37 -4.41
CA ASN A 22 -0.99 5.27 -5.54
C ASN A 22 0.23 5.17 -6.46
N ASP A 23 0.01 5.36 -7.76
CA ASP A 23 1.08 5.63 -8.72
C ASP A 23 1.69 7.03 -8.51
N PRO A 24 2.78 7.38 -9.21
CA PRO A 24 3.41 8.69 -9.09
C PRO A 24 2.48 9.85 -9.51
N GLY A 25 1.46 9.58 -10.34
CA GLY A 25 0.43 10.53 -10.73
C GLY A 25 -0.71 10.67 -9.72
N GLY A 26 -0.72 9.87 -8.65
CA GLY A 26 -1.74 9.89 -7.60
C GLY A 26 -2.95 8.99 -7.86
N LYS A 27 -2.95 8.19 -8.94
CA LYS A 27 -4.02 7.22 -9.21
C LYS A 27 -3.85 6.00 -8.32
N ILE A 28 -4.94 5.52 -7.72
CA ILE A 28 -4.93 4.26 -6.97
C ILE A 28 -4.60 3.09 -7.90
N LEU A 29 -3.51 2.38 -7.60
CA LEU A 29 -3.09 1.15 -8.27
C LEU A 29 -3.71 -0.09 -7.61
N THR A 30 -3.76 -0.10 -6.28
CA THR A 30 -4.38 -1.18 -5.52
C THR A 30 -4.91 -0.65 -4.19
N SER A 31 -5.97 -1.27 -3.71
CA SER A 31 -6.46 -1.10 -2.35
C SER A 31 -6.89 -2.47 -1.83
N VAL A 32 -6.31 -2.92 -0.73
CA VAL A 32 -6.62 -4.22 -0.13
C VAL A 32 -6.93 -4.07 1.35
N ASP A 33 -8.00 -4.72 1.79
CA ASP A 33 -8.34 -4.79 3.21
C ASP A 33 -7.35 -5.69 3.94
N LEU A 34 -7.02 -5.31 5.18
CA LEU A 34 -6.16 -6.05 6.10
C LEU A 34 -6.95 -6.33 7.40
N PRO A 35 -7.79 -7.39 7.43
CA PRO A 35 -8.57 -7.75 8.61
C PRO A 35 -7.68 -8.10 9.81
N VAL A 36 -8.24 -8.00 11.02
CA VAL A 36 -7.54 -8.27 12.29
C VAL A 36 -6.90 -9.66 12.29
N GLY A 37 -5.60 -9.71 12.61
CA GLY A 37 -4.84 -10.96 12.72
C GLY A 37 -4.53 -11.68 11.41
N GLN A 38 -4.97 -11.17 10.26
CA GLN A 38 -4.84 -11.86 8.98
C GLN A 38 -3.54 -11.50 8.24
N ASN A 39 -3.14 -12.41 7.35
CA ASN A 39 -2.09 -12.18 6.36
C ASN A 39 -2.72 -12.05 4.97
N ILE A 40 -2.36 -11.00 4.24
CA ILE A 40 -2.88 -10.70 2.90
C ILE A 40 -1.72 -10.50 1.95
N ARG A 41 -1.90 -10.88 0.68
CA ARG A 41 -0.96 -10.58 -0.40
C ARG A 41 -1.62 -9.68 -1.43
N ALA A 42 -0.92 -8.63 -1.85
CA ALA A 42 -1.31 -7.79 -2.98
C ALA A 42 -0.25 -7.93 -4.08
N ASN A 43 -0.70 -8.23 -5.29
CA ASN A 43 0.16 -8.18 -6.47
C ASN A 43 0.06 -6.77 -7.05
N VAL A 44 1.20 -6.11 -7.20
CA VAL A 44 1.29 -4.75 -7.73
C VAL A 44 2.24 -4.71 -8.91
N GLU A 45 1.86 -3.91 -9.89
CA GLU A 45 2.70 -3.57 -11.03
C GLU A 45 3.17 -2.13 -10.90
N LEU A 46 4.47 -1.93 -10.78
CA LEU A 46 5.11 -0.60 -10.76
C LEU A 46 5.68 -0.34 -12.15
N SER A 47 4.97 0.46 -12.93
CA SER A 47 5.22 0.63 -14.38
C SER A 47 6.32 1.63 -14.73
N GLU A 48 6.72 2.49 -13.80
CA GLU A 48 7.66 3.58 -14.07
C GLU A 48 8.51 3.96 -12.85
N PRO A 49 9.68 4.59 -13.04
CA PRO A 49 10.42 5.20 -11.95
C PRO A 49 9.62 6.32 -11.29
N GLY A 50 9.67 6.41 -9.97
CA GLY A 50 8.92 7.43 -9.25
C GLY A 50 8.66 7.08 -7.78
N VAL A 51 7.86 7.93 -7.14
CA VAL A 51 7.44 7.78 -5.74
C VAL A 51 6.01 7.27 -5.72
N TYR A 52 5.84 6.04 -5.24
CA TYR A 52 4.54 5.42 -5.06
C TYR A 52 4.14 5.56 -3.59
N LYS A 53 3.18 6.44 -3.31
CA LYS A 53 2.71 6.69 -1.93
C LYS A 53 1.70 5.62 -1.54
N PHE A 54 1.78 5.14 -0.31
CA PHE A 54 0.77 4.27 0.27
C PHE A 54 0.25 4.80 1.59
N TYR A 55 -0.98 4.42 1.94
CA TYR A 55 -1.64 4.81 3.18
C TYR A 55 -2.75 3.83 3.57
N CYS A 56 -3.19 3.94 4.83
CA CYS A 56 -4.42 3.32 5.32
C CYS A 56 -5.54 4.36 5.28
N ASP A 57 -6.65 4.07 4.60
CA ASP A 57 -7.77 5.00 4.38
C ASP A 57 -8.84 4.96 5.48
N ARG A 58 -8.70 4.05 6.46
CA ARG A 58 -9.52 4.03 7.67
C ARG A 58 -9.46 5.41 8.34
N THR A 59 -10.61 5.85 8.82
CA THR A 59 -10.79 7.19 9.39
C THR A 59 -9.73 7.45 10.47
N PHE A 60 -8.97 8.54 10.32
CA PHE A 60 -7.85 8.91 11.20
C PHE A 60 -6.68 7.91 11.28
N HIS A 61 -6.49 6.98 10.35
CA HIS A 61 -5.29 6.12 10.36
C HIS A 61 -4.13 6.75 9.58
N SER A 62 -4.39 7.38 8.44
CA SER A 62 -3.34 8.09 7.69
C SER A 62 -2.84 9.35 8.39
N THR A 63 -3.73 10.17 8.97
CA THR A 63 -3.41 11.43 9.66
C THR A 63 -2.34 11.30 10.77
N PRO A 64 -2.36 10.28 11.66
CA PRO A 64 -1.32 10.06 12.66
C PRO A 64 -0.06 9.38 12.11
N GLY A 65 0.00 9.07 10.81
CA GLY A 65 1.23 8.59 10.16
C GLY A 65 1.18 7.19 9.58
N MET A 66 0.02 6.55 9.45
CA MET A 66 -0.09 5.25 8.74
C MET A 66 -0.04 5.46 7.22
N ASN A 67 1.10 5.97 6.76
CA ASN A 67 1.43 6.25 5.39
C ASN A 67 2.93 6.03 5.16
N GLY A 68 3.32 5.88 3.89
CA GLY A 68 4.70 5.69 3.51
C GLY A 68 4.87 5.75 2.00
N GLN A 69 6.05 5.35 1.51
CA GLN A 69 6.36 5.40 0.10
C GLN A 69 7.29 4.27 -0.35
N ILE A 70 7.11 3.84 -1.59
CA ILE A 70 8.02 2.96 -2.33
C ILE A 70 8.71 3.83 -3.39
N ILE A 71 10.05 3.82 -3.41
CA ILE A 71 10.83 4.55 -4.41
C ILE A 71 11.34 3.56 -5.45
N VAL A 72 10.96 3.77 -6.70
CA VAL A 72 11.46 2.99 -7.83
C VAL A 72 12.53 3.83 -8.55
N GLY A 73 13.76 3.35 -8.48
CA GLY A 73 14.90 3.95 -9.18
C GLY A 73 14.84 3.74 -10.69
N ARG A 74 15.70 4.46 -11.42
CA ARG A 74 15.98 4.21 -12.83
C ARG A 74 16.93 3.04 -13.01
#